data_AF-A0AB38IEK6-F1
#
_entry.id   AF-A0AB38IEK6-F1
#
_cell.length_a   1.000
_cell.length_b   1.000
_cell.length_c   1.000
_cell.angle_alpha   90.00
_cell.angle_beta   90.00
_cell.angle_gamma   90.00
#
_symmetry.space_group_name_H-M   'P 1'
#
loop_
_entity.id
_entity.type
_entity.pdbx_description
1 polymer ?
#
loop_
_entity_poly.entity_id
_entity_poly.type
_entity_poly.pdbx_seq_one_letter_code
_entity_poly.pdbx_strand_id
1 'polypeptide(L)'
;MGWILFFSIGIPLLCLPAYMLIEMTKPKEERWGRSQPNQAVKGSGSGSMKNPPIRPSAFVGLETTQHPADPRTLKPVQGLTEYVPIYSGAFLPAEHQLDLVTMDDEGNTNLQLNLYNGQLVLEAPNGLLPNRSSGQVYKLGIYTGSIRGSAYYEEAVLNADTRPLAKAELVREPGNKYDKNAVAIHASGAGCVGYVNKQNAARLSKHLGVGEEYMAIFTSGCKRGDDSVPVSVLIAPTATMMSIFRNSGIPLPSNGITQ
;
A
#
# COMPACT_ATOMS: atom_id res chain seq x y z
N MET A 1 25.23 4.33 -64.07
CA MET A 1 25.17 5.71 -64.60
C MET A 1 23.95 6.37 -63.97
N GLY A 2 24.04 6.95 -62.76
CA GLY A 2 24.20 8.40 -62.54
C GLY A 2 22.86 8.96 -61.99
N TRP A 3 22.71 9.22 -60.67
CA TRP A 3 22.91 10.52 -59.97
C TRP A 3 21.70 11.47 -60.24
N ILE A 4 21.01 12.19 -59.32
CA ILE A 4 21.27 12.77 -57.99
C ILE A 4 19.91 13.26 -57.40
N LEU A 5 19.86 13.40 -56.06
CA LEU A 5 18.88 14.03 -55.16
C LEU A 5 18.52 15.51 -55.46
N PHE A 6 17.39 16.02 -54.92
CA PHE A 6 17.37 17.16 -53.96
C PHE A 6 15.94 17.51 -53.45
N PHE A 7 15.79 17.43 -52.12
CA PHE A 7 15.03 18.24 -51.16
C PHE A 7 13.95 19.24 -51.61
N SER A 8 12.78 19.20 -50.96
CA SER A 8 12.31 20.28 -50.05
C SER A 8 10.93 19.97 -49.44
N ILE A 9 10.85 19.91 -48.11
CA ILE A 9 10.21 20.91 -47.20
C ILE A 9 8.69 20.75 -47.10
N GLY A 10 8.22 20.42 -45.89
CA GLY A 10 6.81 20.42 -45.51
C GLY A 10 6.59 20.03 -44.05
N ILE A 11 7.17 20.78 -43.12
CA ILE A 11 6.78 20.80 -41.70
C ILE A 11 5.48 21.60 -41.57
N PRO A 12 4.51 21.12 -40.78
CA PRO A 12 3.85 21.99 -39.79
C PRO A 12 3.90 21.29 -38.43
N LEU A 13 4.77 21.68 -37.50
CA LEU A 13 4.58 22.73 -36.50
C LEU A 13 3.17 22.79 -35.88
N LEU A 14 3.11 22.26 -34.65
CA LEU A 14 2.41 22.81 -33.46
C LEU A 14 0.90 23.09 -33.57
N CYS A 15 0.11 22.19 -32.95
CA CYS A 15 -0.95 22.61 -32.04
C CYS A 15 -0.93 21.71 -30.78
N LEU A 16 -0.74 22.36 -29.64
CA LEU A 16 -0.61 21.83 -28.29
C LEU A 16 -1.88 21.06 -27.82
N PRO A 17 -1.75 20.13 -26.85
CA PRO A 17 -2.89 19.47 -26.23
C PRO A 17 -3.70 20.45 -25.37
N ALA A 18 -5.02 20.41 -25.54
CA ALA A 18 -5.98 21.19 -24.77
C ALA A 18 -5.83 20.91 -23.26
N TYR A 19 -5.33 21.92 -22.54
CA TYR A 19 -5.38 22.01 -21.09
C TYR A 19 -6.72 22.66 -20.68
N MET A 20 -7.42 22.00 -19.75
CA MET A 20 -8.31 22.57 -18.72
C MET A 20 -9.66 23.19 -19.12
N LEU A 21 -10.73 22.41 -18.94
CA LEU A 21 -11.92 22.90 -18.23
C LEU A 21 -12.57 21.74 -17.46
N ILE A 22 -12.04 21.41 -16.29
CA ILE A 22 -12.81 20.67 -15.28
C ILE A 22 -13.55 21.73 -14.48
N GLU A 23 -14.86 21.84 -14.68
CA GLU A 23 -15.73 22.57 -13.77
C GLU A 23 -15.55 21.99 -12.36
N MET A 24 -15.07 22.83 -11.45
CA MET A 24 -15.08 22.53 -10.02
C MET A 24 -16.54 22.49 -9.57
N THR A 25 -17.13 21.31 -9.50
CA THR A 25 -18.35 21.09 -8.73
C THR A 25 -18.04 21.38 -7.27
N LYS A 26 -18.53 22.52 -6.77
CA LYS A 26 -18.43 22.95 -5.38
C LYS A 26 -18.90 21.81 -4.45
N PRO A 27 -18.17 21.49 -3.37
CA PRO A 27 -18.70 20.61 -2.34
C PRO A 27 -19.90 21.30 -1.67
N LYS A 28 -21.02 20.58 -1.67
CA LYS A 28 -22.28 20.91 -1.02
C LYS A 28 -22.01 20.97 0.50
N GLU A 29 -22.13 22.17 1.09
CA GLU A 29 -22.10 22.33 2.55
C GLU A 29 -23.23 21.48 3.17
N GLU A 30 -22.85 20.42 3.89
CA GLU A 30 -23.73 19.74 4.82
C GLU A 30 -23.96 20.65 6.02
N ARG A 31 -25.11 21.33 5.94
CA ARG A 31 -25.69 22.18 6.97
C ARG A 31 -26.03 21.34 8.19
N TRP A 32 -25.12 21.25 9.15
CA TRP A 32 -25.45 20.77 10.50
C TRP A 32 -26.57 21.65 11.07
N GLY A 33 -27.61 20.98 11.56
CA GLY A 33 -28.88 21.59 11.95
C GLY A 33 -28.73 22.72 12.96
N ARG A 34 -29.25 23.90 12.60
CA ARG A 34 -29.69 24.90 13.57
C ARG A 34 -30.94 24.37 14.26
N SER A 35 -30.83 24.00 15.52
CA SER A 35 -31.99 23.88 16.40
C SER A 35 -32.66 25.25 16.50
N GLN A 36 -33.87 25.38 15.98
CA GLN A 36 -34.72 26.55 16.21
C GLN A 36 -35.16 26.60 17.68
N PRO A 37 -35.25 27.79 18.29
CA PRO A 37 -35.79 27.95 19.64
C PRO A 37 -37.32 27.80 19.62
N ASN A 38 -37.83 26.97 20.52
CA ASN A 38 -39.27 26.75 20.70
C ASN A 38 -39.98 28.02 21.17
N GLN A 39 -41.15 28.21 20.58
CA GLN A 39 -42.08 29.30 20.80
C GLN A 39 -42.57 29.41 22.23
N ALA A 40 -42.84 30.66 22.63
CA ALA A 40 -43.46 31.05 23.87
C ALA A 40 -44.93 30.60 23.94
N VAL A 41 -45.34 30.09 25.11
CA VAL A 41 -46.73 30.10 25.57
C VAL A 41 -46.78 30.83 26.91
N LYS A 42 -47.67 31.82 26.99
CA LYS A 42 -47.91 32.68 28.16
C LYS A 42 -48.63 31.93 29.28
N GLY A 43 -48.25 32.22 30.53
CA GLY A 43 -49.03 31.91 31.72
C GLY A 43 -48.54 32.74 32.91
N SER A 44 -49.41 33.62 33.41
CA SER A 44 -49.19 34.55 34.52
C SER A 44 -49.18 33.85 35.89
N GLY A 45 -48.33 34.30 36.82
CA GLY A 45 -48.41 33.94 38.23
C GLY A 45 -47.31 34.57 39.08
N SER A 46 -47.70 35.50 39.95
CA SER A 46 -46.87 36.19 40.94
C SER A 46 -46.37 35.26 42.06
N GLY A 47 -45.13 35.45 42.54
CA GLY A 47 -44.75 34.94 43.87
C GLY A 47 -43.25 34.72 44.13
N SER A 48 -42.67 35.65 44.88
CA SER A 48 -41.63 35.50 45.93
C SER A 48 -40.30 34.78 45.64
N MET A 49 -39.22 35.51 45.95
CA MET A 49 -37.80 35.13 45.91
C MET A 49 -37.48 33.83 46.66
N LYS A 50 -36.72 32.94 46.01
CA LYS A 50 -35.77 32.01 46.67
C LYS A 50 -34.53 31.87 45.79
N ASN A 51 -33.37 32.24 46.31
CA ASN A 51 -32.07 32.06 45.65
C ASN A 51 -31.85 30.58 45.31
N PRO A 52 -31.38 30.23 44.09
CA PRO A 52 -31.03 28.86 43.77
C PRO A 52 -29.77 28.43 44.54
N PRO A 53 -29.69 27.17 45.01
CA PRO A 53 -28.54 26.68 45.76
C PRO A 53 -27.29 26.65 44.87
N ILE A 54 -26.20 27.21 45.40
CA ILE A 54 -24.85 27.17 44.84
C ILE A 54 -24.46 25.69 44.70
N ARG A 55 -24.31 25.21 43.45
CA ARG A 55 -23.75 23.88 43.20
C ARG A 55 -22.27 23.91 43.57
N PRO A 56 -21.76 22.98 44.41
CA PRO A 56 -20.32 22.86 44.61
C PRO A 56 -19.67 22.53 43.27
N SER A 57 -18.72 23.36 42.85
CA SER A 57 -17.84 23.10 41.72
C SER A 57 -16.95 21.91 42.07
N ALA A 58 -17.46 20.70 41.85
CA ALA A 58 -16.61 19.53 41.72
C ALA A 58 -15.77 19.75 40.46
N PHE A 59 -14.61 20.38 40.62
CA PHE A 59 -13.53 20.30 39.66
C PHE A 59 -13.06 18.85 39.69
N VAL A 60 -13.77 18.00 38.95
CA VAL A 60 -13.24 16.71 38.54
C VAL A 60 -12.11 17.07 37.59
N GLY A 61 -10.89 17.16 38.14
CA GLY A 61 -9.71 17.05 37.31
C GLY A 61 -9.87 15.72 36.59
N LEU A 62 -10.25 15.77 35.31
CA LEU A 62 -9.94 14.67 34.43
C LEU A 62 -8.44 14.53 34.54
N GLU A 63 -7.99 13.53 35.30
CA GLU A 63 -6.73 12.90 34.99
C GLU A 63 -6.80 12.65 33.49
N THR A 64 -6.00 13.41 32.76
CA THR A 64 -5.76 13.16 31.36
C THR A 64 -5.24 11.73 31.35
N THR A 65 -6.14 10.77 31.11
CA THR A 65 -5.76 9.43 30.71
C THR A 65 -4.82 9.70 29.56
N GLN A 66 -3.53 9.42 29.79
CA GLN A 66 -2.55 9.49 28.72
C GLN A 66 -3.14 8.62 27.63
N HIS A 67 -3.66 9.27 26.58
CA HIS A 67 -4.01 8.56 25.37
C HIS A 67 -2.70 7.88 24.96
N PRO A 68 -2.67 6.55 24.79
CA PRO A 68 -1.50 5.91 24.23
C PRO A 68 -1.11 6.70 22.98
N ALA A 69 0.18 7.04 22.86
CA ALA A 69 0.69 7.88 21.78
C ALA A 69 0.04 7.47 20.46
N ASP A 70 -0.53 8.43 19.71
CA ASP A 70 -1.24 8.14 18.46
C ASP A 70 -0.33 7.22 17.62
N PRO A 71 -0.73 5.99 17.28
CA PRO A 71 0.12 5.05 16.56
C PRO A 71 0.56 5.56 15.17
N ARG A 72 0.01 6.69 14.69
CA ARG A 72 0.50 7.45 13.54
C ARG A 72 1.81 8.22 13.79
N THR A 73 2.31 8.27 15.02
CA THR A 73 3.45 9.10 15.45
C THR A 73 4.75 8.33 15.67
N LEU A 74 4.72 7.00 15.69
CA LEU A 74 5.93 6.21 15.81
C LEU A 74 6.56 6.02 14.42
N LYS A 75 7.76 6.60 14.23
CA LYS A 75 8.60 6.25 13.09
C LYS A 75 8.80 4.72 13.08
N PRO A 76 8.78 4.06 11.92
CA PRO A 76 9.07 2.64 11.83
C PRO A 76 10.39 2.31 12.52
N VAL A 77 10.39 1.26 13.33
CA VAL A 77 11.56 0.81 14.08
C VAL A 77 12.25 -0.29 13.29
N GLN A 78 13.45 0.02 12.80
CA GLN A 78 14.29 -0.94 12.08
C GLN A 78 14.72 -2.06 13.03
N GLY A 79 14.69 -3.30 12.55
CA GLY A 79 15.09 -4.49 13.31
C GLY A 79 14.05 -5.01 14.31
N LEU A 80 12.93 -4.31 14.54
CA LEU A 80 11.84 -4.81 15.37
C LEU A 80 11.21 -6.05 14.70
N THR A 81 11.12 -7.15 15.44
CA THR A 81 10.57 -8.43 14.93
C THR A 81 9.07 -8.59 15.17
N GLU A 82 8.52 -7.87 16.16
CA GLU A 82 7.09 -7.85 16.43
C GLU A 82 6.34 -7.06 15.34
N TYR A 83 5.22 -7.61 14.89
CA TYR A 83 4.39 -6.93 13.89
C TYR A 83 3.72 -5.68 14.48
N VAL A 84 4.06 -4.52 13.91
CA VAL A 84 3.35 -3.25 14.16
C VAL A 84 3.00 -2.60 12.82
N PRO A 85 1.74 -2.20 12.58
CA PRO A 85 1.35 -1.57 11.31
C PRO A 85 2.21 -0.34 10.98
N ILE A 86 2.62 -0.23 9.71
CA ILE A 86 3.31 0.96 9.19
C ILE A 86 2.32 1.75 8.33
N TYR A 87 1.99 2.95 8.80
CA TYR A 87 1.03 3.83 8.14
C TYR A 87 1.67 4.64 7.00
N SER A 88 0.83 5.15 6.10
CA SER A 88 1.26 5.91 4.91
C SER A 88 2.16 7.09 5.23
N GLY A 89 1.98 7.74 6.39
CA GLY A 89 2.79 8.89 6.82
C GLY A 89 4.27 8.57 7.08
N ALA A 90 4.64 7.29 7.18
CA ALA A 90 6.03 6.88 7.29
C ALA A 90 6.75 6.77 5.93
N PHE A 91 6.01 6.76 4.83
CA PHE A 91 6.56 6.63 3.48
C PHE A 91 6.71 8.00 2.83
N LEU A 92 7.69 8.10 1.94
CA LEU A 92 7.94 9.31 1.17
C LEU A 92 6.77 9.66 0.25
N PRO A 93 6.32 10.92 0.22
CA PRO A 93 5.40 11.41 -0.80
C PRO A 93 5.89 11.11 -2.21
N ALA A 94 4.98 10.94 -3.17
CA ALA A 94 5.30 10.46 -4.50
C ALA A 94 6.23 11.42 -5.28
N GLU A 95 6.13 12.72 -5.00
CA GLU A 95 6.92 13.80 -5.59
C GLU A 95 8.41 13.72 -5.24
N HIS A 96 8.77 13.12 -4.11
CA HIS A 96 10.16 13.03 -3.64
C HIS A 96 10.88 11.74 -4.07
N GLN A 97 10.22 10.90 -4.87
CA GLN A 97 10.76 9.57 -5.20
C GLN A 97 11.55 9.50 -6.49
N LEU A 98 11.42 10.52 -7.36
CA LEU A 98 12.14 10.56 -8.63
C LEU A 98 13.66 10.48 -8.44
N ASP A 99 14.16 11.06 -7.35
CA ASP A 99 15.58 11.11 -7.05
C ASP A 99 16.08 9.88 -6.26
N LEU A 100 15.17 9.02 -5.79
CA LEU A 100 15.47 7.98 -4.80
C LEU A 100 15.19 6.57 -5.28
N VAL A 101 14.30 6.39 -6.25
CA VAL A 101 13.96 5.10 -6.83
C VAL A 101 14.51 5.07 -8.24
N THR A 102 15.66 4.41 -8.41
CA THR A 102 16.36 4.37 -9.69
C THR A 102 16.45 2.94 -10.22
N MET A 103 16.67 2.86 -11.53
CA MET A 103 17.05 1.65 -12.25
C MET A 103 18.26 2.02 -13.10
N ASP A 104 19.32 1.21 -13.06
CA ASP A 104 20.49 1.37 -13.91
C ASP A 104 20.26 0.76 -15.31
N ASP A 105 21.24 0.91 -16.20
CA ASP A 105 21.19 0.41 -17.57
C ASP A 105 21.15 -1.14 -17.65
N GLU A 106 21.52 -1.82 -16.56
CA GLU A 106 21.47 -3.28 -16.43
C GLU A 106 20.11 -3.77 -15.88
N GLY A 107 19.20 -2.86 -15.54
CA GLY A 107 17.90 -3.17 -14.98
C GLY A 107 17.92 -3.41 -13.46
N ASN A 108 19.04 -3.14 -12.79
CA ASN A 108 19.14 -3.25 -11.33
C ASN A 108 18.55 -2.00 -10.68
N THR A 109 17.84 -2.20 -9.57
CA THR A 109 17.32 -1.10 -8.77
C THR A 109 18.23 -0.81 -7.59
N ASN A 110 18.22 0.43 -7.11
CA ASN A 110 18.93 0.82 -5.90
C ASN A 110 18.19 0.46 -4.59
N LEU A 111 16.99 -0.12 -4.68
CA LEU A 111 16.19 -0.49 -3.52
C LEU A 111 16.75 -1.72 -2.78
N GLN A 112 16.57 -1.74 -1.47
CA GLN A 112 16.86 -2.87 -0.59
C GLN A 112 15.63 -3.22 0.26
N LEU A 113 15.66 -4.40 0.89
CA LEU A 113 14.69 -4.87 1.86
C LEU A 113 15.30 -4.81 3.24
N ASN A 114 14.58 -4.19 4.17
CA ASN A 114 14.93 -4.19 5.58
C ASN A 114 13.72 -4.51 6.45
N LEU A 115 13.99 -5.07 7.62
CA LEU A 115 12.96 -5.40 8.60
C LEU A 115 12.58 -4.14 9.39
N TYR A 116 11.31 -3.76 9.32
CA TYR A 116 10.71 -2.71 10.13
C TYR A 116 9.43 -3.24 10.74
N ASN A 117 9.27 -3.10 12.06
CA ASN A 117 8.03 -3.47 12.75
C ASN A 117 7.49 -4.86 12.36
N GLY A 118 8.36 -5.87 12.32
CA GLY A 118 8.01 -7.25 11.98
C GLY A 118 7.69 -7.49 10.51
N GLN A 119 7.96 -6.51 9.65
CA GLN A 119 7.63 -6.55 8.22
C GLN A 119 8.86 -6.22 7.38
N LEU A 120 9.04 -6.92 6.26
CA LEU A 120 10.02 -6.52 5.25
C LEU A 120 9.47 -5.35 4.43
N VAL A 121 10.24 -4.27 4.37
CA VAL A 121 9.87 -3.03 3.69
C VAL A 121 10.96 -2.65 2.72
N LEU A 122 10.55 -2.12 1.56
CA LEU A 122 11.48 -1.51 0.62
C LEU A 122 12.06 -0.23 1.21
N GLU A 123 13.37 -0.08 1.11
CA GLU A 123 14.14 1.06 1.59
C GLU A 123 15.07 1.54 0.48
N ALA A 124 15.19 2.85 0.32
CA ALA A 124 16.17 3.46 -0.56
C ALA A 124 17.54 3.55 0.15
N PRO A 125 18.67 3.70 -0.58
CA PRO A 125 20.02 3.71 0.04
C PRO A 125 20.25 4.78 1.12
N ASN A 126 19.42 5.83 1.14
CA ASN A 126 19.49 6.90 2.14
C ASN A 126 18.65 6.63 3.40
N GLY A 127 18.10 5.42 3.57
CA GLY A 127 17.30 5.04 4.73
C GLY A 127 15.83 5.46 4.67
N LEU A 128 15.39 6.04 3.55
CA LEU A 128 14.00 6.49 3.41
C LEU A 128 13.13 5.41 2.74
N LEU A 129 11.87 5.35 3.17
CA LEU A 129 10.92 4.35 2.70
C LEU A 129 10.11 4.90 1.51
N PRO A 130 10.31 4.44 0.26
CA PRO A 130 9.51 4.87 -0.88
C PRO A 130 8.03 4.48 -0.71
N ASN A 131 7.10 5.35 -1.13
CA ASN A 131 5.68 4.98 -1.20
C ASN A 131 5.48 3.82 -2.16
N ARG A 132 5.02 2.72 -1.57
CA ARG A 132 4.62 1.46 -2.19
C ARG A 132 3.69 1.59 -3.40
N SER A 133 2.88 2.65 -3.43
CA SER A 133 1.89 2.91 -4.48
C SER A 133 2.31 4.03 -5.44
N SER A 134 3.60 4.39 -5.48
CA SER A 134 4.08 5.43 -6.39
C SER A 134 4.23 4.92 -7.83
N GLY A 135 4.17 5.86 -8.78
CA GLY A 135 4.46 5.56 -10.18
C GLY A 135 5.89 5.03 -10.40
N GLN A 136 6.87 5.40 -9.57
CA GLN A 136 8.25 4.92 -9.73
C GLN A 136 8.38 3.46 -9.31
N VAL A 137 7.78 3.07 -8.18
CA VAL A 137 7.74 1.66 -7.76
C VAL A 137 7.03 0.79 -8.81
N TYR A 138 5.93 1.27 -9.39
CA TYR A 138 5.25 0.54 -10.47
C TYR A 138 6.04 0.46 -11.78
N LYS A 139 6.88 1.45 -12.11
CA LYS A 139 7.76 1.39 -13.29
C LYS A 139 8.82 0.29 -13.17
N LEU A 140 9.24 -0.02 -11.94
CA LEU A 140 10.11 -1.17 -11.66
C LEU A 140 9.38 -2.53 -11.72
N GLY A 141 8.06 -2.52 -12.00
CA GLY A 141 7.22 -3.71 -11.97
C GLY A 141 6.95 -4.21 -10.55
N ILE A 142 7.20 -3.40 -9.52
CA ILE A 142 7.06 -3.82 -8.13
C ILE A 142 5.61 -3.61 -7.66
N TYR A 143 5.06 -4.65 -7.04
CA TYR A 143 3.74 -4.63 -6.40
C TYR A 143 3.87 -5.15 -4.97
N THR A 144 3.34 -4.39 -4.00
CA THR A 144 3.33 -4.79 -2.60
C THR A 144 1.99 -4.49 -1.95
N GLY A 145 1.64 -5.24 -0.92
CA GLY A 145 0.49 -4.99 -0.06
C GLY A 145 -0.02 -6.24 0.63
N SER A 146 -0.99 -6.05 1.50
CA SER A 146 -1.69 -7.15 2.15
C SER A 146 -2.53 -7.94 1.15
N ILE A 147 -2.49 -9.26 1.27
CA ILE A 147 -3.31 -10.14 0.43
C ILE A 147 -4.80 -9.93 0.76
N ARG A 148 -5.67 -10.21 -0.21
CA ARG A 148 -7.11 -10.04 -0.09
C ARG A 148 -7.82 -11.39 -0.09
N GLY A 149 -8.96 -11.45 0.59
CA GLY A 149 -9.81 -12.63 0.61
C GLY A 149 -9.29 -13.78 1.47
N SER A 150 -8.28 -13.56 2.32
CA SER A 150 -7.73 -14.59 3.22
C SER A 150 -8.79 -15.27 4.11
N ALA A 151 -9.83 -14.53 4.51
CA ALA A 151 -10.97 -15.07 5.27
C ALA A 151 -11.78 -16.16 4.51
N TYR A 152 -11.62 -16.31 3.20
CA TYR A 152 -12.22 -17.41 2.44
C TYR A 152 -11.30 -18.64 2.34
N TYR A 153 -10.08 -18.53 2.85
CA TYR A 153 -9.01 -19.54 2.75
C TYR A 153 -8.36 -19.78 4.12
N GLU A 154 -9.12 -19.67 5.21
CA GLU A 154 -8.60 -19.73 6.59
C GLU A 154 -7.75 -20.98 6.85
N GLU A 155 -8.21 -22.15 6.39
CA GLU A 155 -7.45 -23.41 6.52
C GLU A 155 -6.11 -23.37 5.76
N ALA A 156 -6.10 -22.83 4.54
CA ALA A 156 -4.87 -22.70 3.76
C ALA A 156 -3.91 -21.68 4.40
N VAL A 157 -4.43 -20.56 4.91
CA VAL A 157 -3.66 -19.54 5.62
C VAL A 157 -3.03 -20.14 6.88
N LEU A 158 -3.80 -20.87 7.69
CA LEU A 158 -3.31 -21.52 8.91
C LEU A 158 -2.24 -22.59 8.60
N ASN A 159 -2.36 -23.30 7.47
CA ASN A 159 -1.41 -24.33 7.06
C ASN A 159 -0.17 -23.78 6.33
N ALA A 160 -0.16 -22.51 5.95
CA ALA A 160 0.93 -21.88 5.22
C ALA A 160 2.06 -21.40 6.15
N ASP A 161 3.30 -21.47 5.68
CA ASP A 161 4.39 -20.68 6.24
C ASP A 161 4.48 -19.36 5.46
N THR A 162 3.99 -18.28 6.08
CA THR A 162 3.93 -16.93 5.49
C THR A 162 4.93 -15.98 6.16
N ARG A 163 5.91 -16.52 6.88
CA ARG A 163 6.97 -15.71 7.50
C ARG A 163 7.70 -14.86 6.44
N PRO A 164 8.25 -13.70 6.83
CA PRO A 164 9.03 -12.88 5.90
C PRO A 164 10.12 -13.68 5.18
N LEU A 165 10.31 -13.42 3.88
CA LEU A 165 11.16 -14.17 2.93
C LEU A 165 10.64 -15.53 2.47
N ALA A 166 9.56 -16.08 3.05
CA ALA A 166 8.96 -17.29 2.51
C ALA A 166 8.47 -17.03 1.07
N LYS A 167 8.71 -17.99 0.17
CA LYS A 167 8.32 -17.87 -1.24
C LYS A 167 6.81 -17.95 -1.39
N ALA A 168 6.28 -17.13 -2.28
CA ALA A 168 4.90 -17.17 -2.73
C ALA A 168 4.85 -17.48 -4.23
N GLU A 169 3.84 -18.23 -4.65
CA GLU A 169 3.57 -18.54 -6.05
C GLU A 169 2.43 -17.65 -6.58
N LEU A 170 2.58 -17.19 -7.82
CA LEU A 170 1.59 -16.36 -8.50
C LEU A 170 0.81 -17.20 -9.49
N VAL A 171 -0.50 -17.34 -9.29
CA VAL A 171 -1.36 -18.13 -10.17
C VAL A 171 -2.40 -17.23 -10.82
N ARG A 172 -2.33 -17.09 -12.15
CA ARG A 172 -3.34 -16.37 -12.91
C ARG A 172 -4.63 -17.18 -13.01
N GLU A 173 -5.76 -16.53 -12.80
CA GLU A 173 -7.09 -17.11 -12.97
C GLU A 173 -7.93 -16.34 -14.01
N PRO A 174 -7.64 -16.46 -15.32
CA PRO A 174 -8.36 -15.69 -16.35
C PRO A 174 -9.86 -16.04 -16.44
N GLY A 175 -10.26 -17.23 -15.99
CA GLY A 175 -11.65 -17.68 -15.90
C GLY A 175 -12.36 -17.33 -14.58
N ASN A 176 -11.74 -16.55 -13.69
CA ASN A 176 -12.35 -16.19 -12.41
C ASN A 176 -13.63 -15.36 -12.63
N LYS A 177 -14.74 -15.80 -12.02
CA LYS A 177 -16.07 -15.20 -12.19
C LYS A 177 -16.21 -13.75 -11.72
N TYR A 178 -15.30 -13.28 -10.86
CA TYR A 178 -15.36 -11.95 -10.26
C TYR A 178 -14.37 -10.95 -10.86
N ASP A 179 -13.23 -11.44 -11.36
CA ASP A 179 -12.19 -10.62 -11.97
C ASP A 179 -11.35 -11.46 -12.94
N LYS A 180 -11.47 -11.21 -14.24
CA LYS A 180 -10.66 -11.87 -15.28
C LYS A 180 -9.14 -11.63 -15.14
N ASN A 181 -8.73 -10.66 -14.33
CA ASN A 181 -7.34 -10.35 -14.03
C ASN A 181 -6.87 -10.97 -12.71
N ALA A 182 -7.69 -11.78 -12.03
CA ALA A 182 -7.34 -12.34 -10.73
C ALA A 182 -5.98 -13.04 -10.77
N VAL A 183 -5.16 -12.71 -9.76
CA VAL A 183 -3.88 -13.36 -9.47
C VAL A 183 -3.96 -13.87 -8.03
N ALA A 184 -4.07 -15.19 -7.90
CA ALA A 184 -4.02 -15.87 -6.61
C ALA A 184 -2.59 -15.92 -6.10
N ILE A 185 -2.45 -15.83 -4.79
CA ILE A 185 -1.20 -15.99 -4.04
C ILE A 185 -1.26 -17.37 -3.41
N HIS A 186 -0.33 -18.22 -3.81
CA HIS A 186 -0.18 -19.56 -3.27
C HIS A 186 1.01 -19.61 -2.31
N ALA A 187 0.84 -20.33 -1.20
CA ALA A 187 1.93 -20.66 -0.30
C ALA A 187 2.33 -22.13 -0.49
N SER A 188 3.64 -22.40 -0.40
CA SER A 188 4.21 -23.73 -0.58
C SER A 188 3.54 -24.76 0.34
N GLY A 189 2.92 -25.79 -0.26
CA GLY A 189 2.28 -26.88 0.46
C GLY A 189 0.94 -26.54 1.14
N ALA A 190 0.40 -25.33 0.95
CA ALA A 190 -0.89 -24.92 1.50
C ALA A 190 -1.91 -24.46 0.43
N GLY A 191 -1.45 -24.16 -0.79
CA GLY A 191 -2.32 -23.70 -1.88
C GLY A 191 -2.65 -22.21 -1.75
N CYS A 192 -3.81 -21.80 -2.25
CA CYS A 192 -4.23 -20.39 -2.28
C CYS A 192 -4.47 -19.86 -0.87
N VAL A 193 -3.74 -18.81 -0.49
CA VAL A 193 -3.89 -18.10 0.80
C VAL A 193 -4.60 -16.76 0.64
N GLY A 194 -4.86 -16.34 -0.60
CA GLY A 194 -5.56 -15.10 -0.93
C GLY A 194 -5.19 -14.59 -2.31
N TYR A 195 -5.50 -13.32 -2.56
CA TYR A 195 -5.36 -12.71 -3.87
C TYR A 195 -4.61 -11.38 -3.80
N VAL A 196 -3.95 -11.05 -4.91
CA VAL A 196 -3.49 -9.68 -5.17
C VAL A 196 -4.73 -8.76 -5.24
N ASN A 197 -4.62 -7.53 -4.74
CA ASN A 197 -5.72 -6.57 -4.86
C ASN A 197 -6.08 -6.32 -6.35
N LYS A 198 -7.35 -6.00 -6.63
CA LYS A 198 -7.85 -5.85 -8.02
C LYS A 198 -7.07 -4.85 -8.88
N GLN A 199 -6.60 -3.75 -8.28
CA GLN A 199 -5.87 -2.71 -9.02
C GLN A 199 -4.47 -3.18 -9.45
N ASN A 200 -3.77 -3.89 -8.58
CA ASN A 200 -2.47 -4.47 -8.88
C ASN A 200 -2.63 -5.69 -9.79
N ALA A 201 -3.66 -6.51 -9.57
CA ALA A 201 -3.97 -7.66 -10.41
C ALA A 201 -4.21 -7.24 -11.88
N ALA A 202 -4.92 -6.13 -12.13
CA ALA A 202 -5.14 -5.62 -13.48
C ALA A 202 -3.86 -5.19 -14.23
N ARG A 203 -2.79 -4.85 -13.50
CA ARG A 203 -1.48 -4.53 -14.08
C ARG A 203 -0.63 -5.80 -14.22
N LEU A 204 -0.46 -6.51 -13.11
CA LEU A 204 0.34 -7.72 -13.00
C LEU A 204 -0.13 -8.83 -13.93
N SER A 205 -1.45 -9.01 -14.10
CA SER A 205 -1.99 -10.06 -14.96
C SER A 205 -1.47 -9.96 -16.38
N LYS A 206 -1.33 -8.73 -16.93
CA LYS A 206 -0.86 -8.52 -18.30
C LYS A 206 0.54 -9.07 -18.50
N HIS A 207 1.46 -8.73 -17.59
CA HIS A 207 2.85 -9.20 -17.58
C HIS A 207 2.93 -10.72 -17.45
N LEU A 208 2.22 -11.29 -16.46
CA LEU A 208 2.15 -12.74 -16.29
C LEU A 208 1.50 -13.45 -17.49
N GLY A 209 0.63 -12.77 -18.23
CA GLY A 209 -0.05 -13.32 -19.41
C GLY A 209 0.84 -13.47 -20.64
N VAL A 210 1.88 -12.65 -20.74
CA VAL A 210 2.88 -12.72 -21.82
C VAL A 210 4.09 -13.57 -21.43
N GLY A 211 4.06 -14.19 -20.24
CA GLY A 211 5.13 -15.05 -19.75
C GLY A 211 6.30 -14.33 -19.12
N GLU A 212 6.16 -13.05 -18.74
CA GLU A 212 7.20 -12.36 -17.98
C GLU A 212 7.43 -13.06 -16.63
N GLU A 213 8.71 -13.27 -16.30
CA GLU A 213 9.09 -13.93 -15.05
C GLU A 213 9.00 -12.98 -13.86
N TYR A 214 8.20 -13.39 -12.87
CA TYR A 214 8.02 -12.67 -11.62
C TYR A 214 8.35 -13.57 -10.44
N MET A 215 8.91 -12.96 -9.40
CA MET A 215 9.10 -13.58 -8.09
C MET A 215 8.18 -12.91 -7.08
N ALA A 216 7.66 -13.71 -6.13
CA ALA A 216 6.90 -13.23 -5.01
C ALA A 216 7.43 -13.80 -3.69
N ILE A 217 7.46 -12.96 -2.66
CA ILE A 217 7.78 -13.34 -1.29
C ILE A 217 6.74 -12.77 -0.34
N PHE A 218 6.57 -13.43 0.81
CA PHE A 218 5.87 -12.84 1.93
C PHE A 218 6.76 -11.80 2.62
N THR A 219 6.18 -10.64 2.94
CA THR A 219 6.84 -9.56 3.69
C THR A 219 6.36 -9.49 5.13
N SER A 220 5.20 -10.06 5.43
CA SER A 220 4.66 -10.21 6.78
C SER A 220 3.75 -11.43 6.82
N GLY A 221 3.67 -12.07 7.96
CA GLY A 221 2.87 -13.27 8.19
C GLY A 221 3.47 -14.13 9.30
N CYS A 222 2.93 -15.33 9.45
CA CYS A 222 3.22 -16.24 10.55
C CYS A 222 3.79 -17.57 10.08
N LYS A 223 4.33 -18.33 11.02
CA LYS A 223 4.61 -19.76 10.83
C LYS A 223 3.30 -20.53 10.70
N ARG A 224 3.36 -21.75 10.16
CA ARG A 224 2.23 -22.69 10.16
C ARG A 224 1.61 -22.83 11.56
N GLY A 225 0.28 -22.82 11.61
CA GLY A 225 -0.54 -22.95 12.82
C GLY A 225 -0.81 -21.64 13.55
N ASP A 226 -0.47 -20.50 12.95
CA ASP A 226 -0.63 -19.17 13.54
C ASP A 226 -1.13 -18.19 12.45
N ASP A 227 -2.09 -17.34 12.81
CA ASP A 227 -2.73 -16.35 11.94
C ASP A 227 -2.76 -14.93 12.56
N SER A 228 -1.96 -14.70 13.61
CA SER A 228 -1.95 -13.45 14.38
C SER A 228 -1.41 -12.24 13.61
N VAL A 229 -0.68 -12.45 12.51
CA VAL A 229 -0.07 -11.38 11.70
C VAL A 229 -0.74 -11.29 10.34
N PRO A 230 -1.18 -10.10 9.91
CA PRO A 230 -1.66 -9.88 8.55
C PRO A 230 -0.64 -10.30 7.50
N VAL A 231 -1.09 -11.09 6.52
CA VAL A 231 -0.23 -11.58 5.45
C VAL A 231 -0.09 -10.53 4.35
N SER A 232 1.16 -10.19 4.03
CA SER A 232 1.50 -9.26 2.95
C SER A 232 2.58 -9.82 2.05
N VAL A 233 2.60 -9.34 0.81
CA VAL A 233 3.53 -9.80 -0.22
C VAL A 233 4.30 -8.66 -0.86
N LEU A 234 5.48 -9.01 -1.39
CA LEU A 234 6.24 -8.25 -2.37
C LEU A 234 6.36 -9.09 -3.63
N ILE A 235 6.03 -8.49 -4.76
CA ILE A 235 6.04 -9.10 -6.08
C ILE A 235 6.85 -8.18 -6.99
N ALA A 236 7.78 -8.73 -7.75
CA ALA A 236 8.58 -7.97 -8.70
C ALA A 236 9.06 -8.88 -9.85
N PRO A 237 9.48 -8.33 -11.00
CA PRO A 237 10.20 -9.10 -11.99
C PRO A 237 11.39 -9.82 -11.35
N THR A 238 11.70 -11.03 -11.81
CA THR A 238 12.77 -11.84 -11.20
C THR A 238 14.09 -11.07 -11.13
N ALA A 239 14.48 -10.37 -12.20
CA ALA A 239 15.70 -9.55 -12.22
C ALA A 239 15.68 -8.45 -11.14
N THR A 240 14.57 -7.71 -11.02
CA THR A 240 14.37 -6.67 -10.01
C THR A 240 14.45 -7.24 -8.59
N MET A 241 13.81 -8.38 -8.32
CA MET A 241 13.86 -9.03 -7.01
C MET A 241 15.29 -9.47 -6.65
N MET A 242 16.04 -10.01 -7.61
CA MET A 242 17.42 -10.44 -7.40
C MET A 242 18.35 -9.25 -7.12
N SER A 243 18.13 -8.11 -7.78
CA SER A 243 18.81 -6.85 -7.44
C SER A 243 18.50 -6.42 -6.01
N ILE A 244 17.23 -6.44 -5.61
CA ILE A 244 16.80 -6.10 -4.25
C ILE A 244 17.49 -7.01 -3.23
N PHE A 245 17.46 -8.34 -3.41
CA PHE A 245 18.11 -9.28 -2.49
C PHE A 245 19.62 -9.04 -2.37
N ARG A 246 20.30 -8.77 -3.49
CA ARG A 246 21.72 -8.44 -3.50
C ARG A 246 22.02 -7.20 -2.66
N ASN A 247 21.25 -6.13 -2.85
CA ASN A 247 21.41 -4.90 -2.08
C ASN A 247 21.09 -5.08 -0.59
N SER A 248 20.19 -6.01 -0.27
CA SER A 248 19.77 -6.32 1.09
C SER A 248 20.73 -7.24 1.85
N GLY A 249 21.75 -7.80 1.18
CA GLY A 249 22.58 -8.86 1.75
C GLY A 249 21.80 -10.16 2.03
N ILE A 250 20.62 -10.34 1.44
CA ILE A 250 19.81 -11.55 1.58
C ILE A 250 20.41 -12.62 0.65
N PRO A 251 20.69 -13.83 1.15
CA PRO A 251 21.16 -14.92 0.31
C PRO A 251 20.20 -15.15 -0.85
N LEU A 252 20.73 -15.14 -2.07
CA LEU A 252 19.94 -15.40 -3.26
C LEU A 252 19.37 -16.82 -3.16
N PRO A 253 18.08 -17.02 -3.51
CA PRO A 253 17.52 -18.37 -3.55
C PRO A 253 18.37 -19.20 -4.51
N SER A 254 18.90 -20.33 -4.03
CA SER A 254 19.62 -21.25 -4.91
C SER A 254 18.71 -21.65 -6.06
N ASN A 255 19.20 -21.52 -7.29
CA ASN A 255 18.54 -22.10 -8.44
C ASN A 255 18.52 -23.61 -8.22
N GLY A 256 17.39 -24.14 -7.77
CA GLY A 256 17.14 -25.57 -7.68
C GLY A 256 17.09 -26.14 -9.09
N ILE A 257 18.26 -26.35 -9.69
CA ILE A 257 18.41 -27.27 -10.82
C ILE A 257 18.38 -28.65 -10.18
N THR A 258 17.18 -29.18 -9.98
CA THR A 258 17.01 -30.62 -9.84
C THR A 258 17.30 -31.21 -11.22
N GLN A 259 18.48 -31.85 -11.35
CA GLN A 259 18.76 -32.76 -12.46
C GLN A 259 17.91 -34.03 -12.32
#